data_AF-A0A1B8BA98-F1
#
_entry.id   AF-A0A1B8BA98-F1
#
_cell.length_a   1.000
_cell.length_b   1.000
_cell.length_c   1.000
_cell.angle_alpha   90.00
_cell.angle_beta   90.00
_cell.angle_gamma   90.00
#
_symmetry.space_group_name_H-M   'P 1'
#
loop_
_entity.id
_entity.type
_entity.pdbx_description
1 polymer ?
#
loop_
_entity_poly.entity_id
_entity_poly.type
_entity_poly.pdbx_seq_one_letter_code
_entity_poly.pdbx_strand_id
1 'polypeptide(L)'
;MSLFGDEKPATDIDPNVWYHLTEDFVDDYNGSFKSMLQTYKEDSGDDGFRVFPVADRKTYWQFQPINKTAGRYELRCSETTTRKQFAVCYRDFESVENRRTRACLTDSDGGESQQWDVSLWGTNKTGKYLFTNVGNGTEYHLDVIPGDAVFMSPNLDGNQNRQRWLMTSVGDVNDDAYSTVFATPTSESTHVSVTTTDSPDEVATASTSSSSSSSSDSGSSSISGGVIAGIAIGAVLGALAIALLGFFLWRRKRRTSGLPAEISDTMGNHSAPGEDHTRFTGYKAEIDSTPINSTSPAPPAYELSNTEKPVELPAADQRHELS
;
A
#
# COMPACT_ATOMS: atom_id res chain seq x y z
N MET A 1 -16.15 -16.12 -3.06
CA MET A 1 -15.27 -17.11 -2.42
C MET A 1 -13.89 -16.48 -2.48
N SER A 2 -13.34 -16.04 -1.34
CA SER A 2 -12.05 -15.32 -1.31
C SER A 2 -10.98 -16.21 -1.93
N LEU A 3 -10.23 -15.69 -2.91
CA LEU A 3 -9.09 -16.39 -3.51
C LEU A 3 -7.91 -16.56 -2.53
N PHE A 4 -8.03 -16.01 -1.33
CA PHE A 4 -7.00 -15.98 -0.28
C PHE A 4 -7.52 -16.63 0.99
N GLY A 5 -7.83 -17.93 0.90
CA GLY A 5 -7.74 -18.77 2.09
C GLY A 5 -6.27 -18.77 2.55
N ASP A 6 -6.01 -18.06 3.64
CA ASP A 6 -4.80 -18.10 4.46
C ASP A 6 -3.46 -17.80 3.76
N GLU A 7 -3.28 -16.56 3.31
CA GLU A 7 -1.92 -16.06 3.05
C GLU A 7 -1.11 -16.07 4.35
N LYS A 8 0.08 -16.71 4.31
CA LYS A 8 0.93 -16.84 5.48
C LYS A 8 1.73 -15.54 5.69
N PRO A 9 1.72 -14.93 6.89
CA PRO A 9 2.60 -13.81 7.20
C PRO A 9 4.07 -14.16 6.95
N ALA A 10 4.80 -13.28 6.26
CA ALA A 10 6.22 -13.42 6.04
C ALA A 10 6.96 -13.08 7.35
N THR A 11 7.39 -14.10 8.10
CA THR A 11 8.00 -13.92 9.43
C THR A 11 9.51 -14.11 9.45
N ASP A 12 10.07 -14.62 8.35
CA ASP A 12 11.49 -14.95 8.22
C ASP A 12 12.32 -13.81 7.59
N ILE A 13 11.78 -12.58 7.54
CA ILE A 13 12.50 -11.40 7.05
C ILE A 13 13.43 -10.90 8.16
N ASP A 14 14.75 -10.99 7.95
CA ASP A 14 15.77 -10.48 8.87
C ASP A 14 15.75 -8.94 8.90
N PRO A 15 15.54 -8.29 10.07
CA PRO A 15 15.50 -6.84 10.18
C PRO A 15 16.87 -6.15 10.11
N ASN A 16 17.97 -6.90 10.17
CA ASN A 16 19.33 -6.35 10.23
C ASN A 16 20.03 -6.36 8.88
N VAL A 17 19.31 -6.61 7.78
CA VAL A 17 19.86 -6.60 6.42
C VAL A 17 19.10 -5.65 5.52
N TRP A 18 19.82 -5.13 4.54
CA TRP A 18 19.28 -4.41 3.40
C TRP A 18 18.73 -5.39 2.37
N TYR A 19 17.56 -5.10 1.83
CA TYR A 19 16.94 -5.86 0.75
C TYR A 19 16.90 -5.07 -0.55
N HIS A 20 17.20 -5.75 -1.65
CA HIS A 20 16.82 -5.34 -2.99
C HIS A 20 15.40 -5.81 -3.25
N LEU A 21 14.49 -4.86 -3.51
CA LEU A 21 13.07 -5.10 -3.77
C LEU A 21 12.73 -4.77 -5.23
N THR A 22 11.97 -5.63 -5.92
CA THR A 22 11.50 -5.50 -7.31
C THR A 22 10.17 -6.26 -7.50
N GLU A 23 9.48 -6.14 -8.63
CA GLU A 23 8.27 -6.87 -8.97
C GLU A 23 8.50 -8.04 -9.95
N ASP A 24 7.66 -9.06 -9.85
CA ASP A 24 7.67 -10.28 -10.67
C ASP A 24 7.33 -10.04 -12.15
N PHE A 25 6.93 -8.82 -12.51
CA PHE A 25 6.68 -8.46 -13.91
C PHE A 25 7.98 -8.19 -14.68
N VAL A 26 9.02 -7.67 -14.00
CA VAL A 26 10.29 -7.26 -14.62
C VAL A 26 11.48 -8.11 -14.19
N ASP A 27 11.30 -8.95 -13.17
CA ASP A 27 12.29 -9.88 -12.62
C ASP A 27 11.62 -11.21 -12.24
N ASP A 28 12.39 -12.29 -12.08
CA ASP A 28 11.84 -13.65 -11.93
C ASP A 28 12.70 -14.58 -11.03
N TYR A 29 13.60 -14.03 -10.21
CA TYR A 29 14.64 -14.76 -9.45
C TYR A 29 15.68 -15.52 -10.30
N ASN A 30 15.65 -15.42 -11.64
CA ASN A 30 16.64 -16.06 -12.49
C ASN A 30 17.89 -15.17 -12.64
N GLY A 31 18.83 -15.35 -11.72
CA GLY A 31 20.05 -14.54 -11.63
C GLY A 31 19.87 -13.29 -10.77
N SER A 32 20.69 -12.28 -11.00
CA SER A 32 20.57 -11.00 -10.30
C SER A 32 19.38 -10.20 -10.80
N PHE A 33 18.68 -9.54 -9.87
CA PHE A 33 17.60 -8.61 -10.20
C PHE A 33 18.10 -7.47 -11.10
N LYS A 34 17.33 -7.20 -12.15
CA LYS A 34 17.62 -6.22 -13.21
C LYS A 34 16.96 -4.88 -12.92
N SER A 35 15.88 -4.86 -12.16
CA SER A 35 15.14 -3.65 -11.76
C SER A 35 15.03 -3.55 -10.25
N MET A 36 14.68 -2.35 -9.76
CA MET A 36 14.57 -2.08 -8.33
C MET A 36 13.52 -1.02 -8.02
N LEU A 37 12.80 -1.19 -6.91
CA LEU A 37 11.97 -0.15 -6.30
C LEU A 37 12.83 0.99 -5.80
N GLN A 38 12.70 2.14 -6.46
CA GLN A 38 13.56 3.29 -6.28
C GLN A 38 12.73 4.55 -6.05
N THR A 39 13.29 5.48 -5.27
CA THR A 39 12.67 6.79 -5.06
C THR A 39 12.63 7.56 -6.38
N TYR A 40 11.52 8.27 -6.60
CA TYR A 40 11.30 9.06 -7.81
C TYR A 40 10.69 10.40 -7.41
N LYS A 41 11.25 11.50 -7.94
CA LYS A 41 10.65 12.83 -7.79
C LYS A 41 9.57 12.99 -8.84
N GLU A 42 8.31 13.02 -8.39
CA GLU A 42 7.19 13.28 -9.27
C GLU A 42 7.18 14.75 -9.73
N ASP A 43 6.55 15.03 -10.87
CA ASP A 43 6.43 16.40 -11.39
C ASP A 43 5.65 17.33 -10.44
N SER A 44 4.81 16.75 -9.56
CA SER A 44 4.15 17.48 -8.48
C SER A 44 5.11 18.00 -7.39
N GLY A 45 6.35 17.51 -7.37
CA GLY A 45 7.33 17.74 -6.32
C GLY A 45 7.27 16.72 -5.17
N ASP A 46 6.27 15.86 -5.15
CA ASP A 46 6.11 14.82 -4.14
C ASP A 46 7.16 13.71 -4.29
N ASP A 47 7.50 13.10 -3.15
CA ASP A 47 8.22 11.83 -3.14
C ASP A 47 7.27 10.72 -3.58
N GLY A 48 7.61 10.09 -4.70
CA GLY A 48 6.97 8.90 -5.23
C GLY A 48 7.98 7.78 -5.44
N PHE A 49 7.50 6.71 -6.07
CA PHE A 49 8.29 5.52 -6.33
C PHE A 49 8.01 4.97 -7.70
N ARG A 50 9.03 4.33 -8.27
CA ARG A 50 8.94 3.55 -9.50
C ARG A 50 9.79 2.30 -9.37
N VAL A 51 9.50 1.31 -10.18
CA VAL A 51 10.45 0.24 -10.46
C VAL A 51 11.01 0.42 -11.86
N PHE A 52 12.33 0.47 -11.94
CA PHE A 52 13.07 0.63 -13.19
C PHE A 52 14.45 -0.03 -13.08
N PRO A 53 15.18 -0.20 -14.20
CA PRO A 53 16.47 -0.88 -14.20
C PRO A 53 17.45 -0.33 -13.17
N VAL A 54 18.25 -1.22 -12.58
CA VAL A 54 19.30 -0.85 -11.62
C VAL A 54 20.33 0.04 -12.31
N ALA A 55 20.51 1.24 -11.77
CA ALA A 55 21.55 2.17 -12.20
C ALA A 55 22.68 2.23 -11.14
N ASP A 56 23.58 3.22 -11.26
CA ASP A 56 24.64 3.44 -10.27
C ASP A 56 24.08 3.74 -8.87
N ARG A 57 22.92 4.41 -8.81
CA ARG A 57 22.16 4.67 -7.59
C ARG A 57 21.32 3.43 -7.24
N LYS A 58 21.43 2.95 -6.00
CA LYS A 58 20.74 1.75 -5.51
C LYS A 58 19.93 2.07 -4.26
N THR A 59 18.63 1.78 -4.31
CA THR A 59 17.66 2.05 -3.24
C THR A 59 17.32 0.77 -2.48
N TYR A 60 17.97 0.52 -1.34
CA TYR A 60 17.71 -0.66 -0.52
C TYR A 60 16.67 -0.40 0.56
N TRP A 61 16.05 -1.49 1.03
CA TRP A 61 14.92 -1.47 1.95
C TRP A 61 15.23 -2.29 3.20
N GLN A 62 14.98 -1.72 4.37
CA GLN A 62 15.07 -2.42 5.66
C GLN A 62 13.65 -2.60 6.22
N PHE A 63 13.37 -3.80 6.73
CA PHE A 63 12.07 -4.18 7.29
C PHE A 63 12.16 -4.23 8.81
N GLN A 64 11.44 -3.35 9.49
CA GLN A 64 11.47 -3.25 10.95
C GLN A 64 10.20 -3.86 11.54
N PRO A 65 10.27 -4.99 12.26
CA PRO A 65 9.10 -5.62 12.84
C PRO A 65 8.49 -4.71 13.91
N ILE A 66 7.16 -4.57 13.89
CA ILE A 66 6.44 -3.70 14.83
C ILE A 66 5.37 -4.46 15.60
N ASN A 67 5.11 -4.01 16.84
CA ASN A 67 4.00 -4.46 17.68
C ASN A 67 3.92 -5.99 17.94
N LYS A 68 4.98 -6.75 17.65
CA LYS A 68 5.01 -8.22 17.68
C LYS A 68 3.92 -8.87 16.81
N THR A 69 3.40 -8.14 15.83
CA THR A 69 2.43 -8.68 14.87
C THR A 69 3.19 -9.42 13.79
N ALA A 70 2.87 -10.71 13.60
CA ALA A 70 3.54 -11.55 12.62
C ALA A 70 3.40 -10.97 11.21
N GLY A 71 4.52 -10.79 10.52
CA GLY A 71 4.57 -10.23 9.16
C GLY A 71 4.28 -8.73 9.06
N ARG A 72 4.18 -8.00 10.17
CA ARG A 72 3.97 -6.55 10.14
C ARG A 72 5.26 -5.78 10.30
N TYR A 73 5.47 -4.83 9.40
CA TYR A 73 6.70 -4.05 9.31
C TYR A 73 6.45 -2.55 9.11
N GLU A 74 7.36 -1.74 9.63
CA GLU A 74 7.69 -0.43 9.08
C GLU A 74 8.89 -0.58 8.13
N LEU A 75 8.93 0.19 7.05
CA LEU A 75 9.98 0.06 6.04
C LEU A 75 10.79 1.34 5.90
N ARG A 76 12.11 1.20 5.95
CA ARG A 76 13.07 2.30 5.76
C ARG A 76 13.81 2.17 4.44
N CYS A 77 14.09 3.33 3.84
CA CYS A 77 14.86 3.44 2.61
C CYS A 77 16.31 3.81 2.92
N SER A 78 17.27 3.15 2.26
CA SER A 78 18.72 3.39 2.44
C SER A 78 19.20 4.73 1.90
N GLU A 79 18.36 5.42 1.12
CA GLU A 79 18.68 6.71 0.50
C GLU A 79 18.11 7.90 1.26
N THR A 80 17.31 7.63 2.29
CA THR A 80 16.63 8.66 3.08
C THR A 80 17.33 8.85 4.42
N THR A 81 16.70 9.58 5.33
CA THR A 81 17.08 9.53 6.74
C THR A 81 16.27 8.44 7.44
N THR A 82 16.67 8.09 8.65
CA THR A 82 15.92 7.17 9.53
C THR A 82 14.63 7.76 10.08
N ARG A 83 14.34 9.03 9.76
CA ARG A 83 13.10 9.71 10.10
C ARG A 83 12.01 9.58 9.04
N LYS A 84 12.30 8.97 7.89
CA LYS A 84 11.30 8.73 6.85
C LYS A 84 10.90 7.26 6.84
N GLN A 85 9.60 7.02 6.70
CA GLN A 85 9.02 5.68 6.58
C GLN A 85 8.31 5.55 5.24
N PHE A 86 8.37 4.34 4.67
CA PHE A 86 7.57 3.97 3.52
C PHE A 86 6.10 3.96 3.91
N ALA A 87 5.30 4.74 3.20
CA ALA A 87 3.90 4.94 3.53
C ALA A 87 3.03 4.95 2.27
N VAL A 88 1.72 5.07 2.49
CA VAL A 88 0.76 5.40 1.44
C VAL A 88 0.25 6.83 1.61
N CYS A 89 0.15 7.55 0.50
CA CYS A 89 -0.36 8.90 0.45
C CYS A 89 -1.46 9.02 -0.61
N TYR A 90 -2.49 9.80 -0.30
CA TYR A 90 -3.55 10.09 -1.26
C TYR A 90 -3.14 11.21 -2.23
N ARG A 91 -3.53 11.08 -3.49
CA ARG A 91 -3.26 12.00 -4.61
C ARG A 91 -4.59 12.26 -5.33
N ASP A 92 -5.21 13.39 -5.03
CA ASP A 92 -6.50 13.76 -5.61
C ASP A 92 -6.42 14.12 -7.10
N PHE A 93 -5.26 14.57 -7.57
CA PHE A 93 -4.98 14.88 -8.97
C PHE A 93 -4.93 13.66 -9.88
N GLU A 94 -4.80 12.44 -9.34
CA GLU A 94 -4.82 11.23 -10.16
C GLU A 94 -6.24 10.98 -10.68
N SER A 95 -6.33 10.88 -12.00
CA SER A 95 -7.57 10.69 -12.74
C SER A 95 -8.18 9.29 -12.55
N VAL A 96 -7.33 8.28 -12.35
CA VAL A 96 -7.76 6.90 -12.12
C VAL A 96 -7.97 6.68 -10.62
N GLU A 97 -9.22 6.57 -10.20
CA GLU A 97 -9.62 6.49 -8.78
C GLU A 97 -8.82 5.45 -7.99
N ASN A 98 -8.69 4.23 -8.54
CA ASN A 98 -7.96 3.12 -7.91
C ASN A 98 -6.42 3.27 -7.96
N ARG A 99 -5.89 4.44 -8.36
CA ARG A 99 -4.45 4.76 -8.36
C ARG A 99 -4.13 6.01 -7.52
N ARG A 100 -5.14 6.61 -6.89
CA ARG A 100 -4.98 7.82 -6.08
C ARG A 100 -4.17 7.58 -4.82
N THR A 101 -4.20 6.36 -4.29
CA THR A 101 -3.38 6.00 -3.14
C THR A 101 -2.03 5.49 -3.65
N ARG A 102 -0.99 6.31 -3.53
CA ARG A 102 0.37 6.03 -4.02
C ARG A 102 1.32 5.71 -2.88
N ALA A 103 2.35 4.93 -3.16
CA ALA A 103 3.47 4.80 -2.26
C ALA A 103 4.22 6.14 -2.14
N CYS A 104 4.67 6.48 -0.93
CA CYS A 104 5.35 7.74 -0.64
C CYS A 104 6.30 7.61 0.56
N LEU A 105 7.07 8.67 0.86
CA LEU A 105 7.88 8.78 2.07
C LEU A 105 7.33 9.88 2.97
N THR A 106 7.04 9.53 4.21
CA THR A 106 6.53 10.47 5.23
C THR A 106 7.42 10.49 6.45
N ASP A 107 7.37 11.56 7.23
CA ASP A 107 8.05 11.58 8.53
C ASP A 107 7.46 10.50 9.44
N SER A 108 8.32 9.77 10.15
CA SER A 108 7.94 8.66 11.02
C SER A 108 6.98 9.14 12.09
N ASP A 109 5.76 8.61 12.06
CA ASP A 109 4.70 8.92 13.03
C ASP A 109 4.06 7.65 13.63
N GLY A 110 4.43 6.47 13.11
CA GLY A 110 3.90 5.17 13.53
C GLY A 110 2.43 4.93 13.15
N GLY A 111 1.85 5.81 12.33
CA GLY A 111 0.49 5.71 11.84
C GLY A 111 0.28 4.50 10.94
N GLU A 112 -0.97 4.06 10.81
CA GLU A 112 -1.34 2.86 10.04
C GLU A 112 -0.94 2.96 8.56
N SER A 113 -0.82 4.17 8.00
CA SER A 113 -0.33 4.38 6.64
C SER A 113 1.15 4.01 6.47
N GLN A 114 1.93 3.93 7.54
CA GLN A 114 3.35 3.56 7.55
C GLN A 114 3.59 2.08 7.87
N GLN A 115 2.51 1.35 8.20
CA GLN A 115 2.58 -0.05 8.59
C GLN A 115 2.16 -0.95 7.43
N TRP A 116 2.93 -2.00 7.21
CA TRP A 116 2.75 -2.93 6.09
C TRP A 116 2.67 -4.35 6.61
N ASP A 117 1.54 -5.02 6.32
CA ASP A 117 1.40 -6.46 6.47
C ASP A 117 1.98 -7.12 5.21
N VAL A 118 3.09 -7.84 5.40
CA VAL A 118 3.80 -8.57 4.34
C VAL A 118 3.48 -10.05 4.47
N SER A 119 2.87 -10.62 3.43
CA SER A 119 2.50 -12.04 3.37
C SER A 119 3.21 -12.74 2.23
N LEU A 120 3.30 -14.08 2.30
CA LEU A 120 3.77 -14.91 1.20
C LEU A 120 2.66 -15.04 0.16
N TRP A 121 3.01 -14.85 -1.10
CA TRP A 121 2.07 -15.00 -2.21
C TRP A 121 1.78 -16.49 -2.49
N GLY A 122 0.54 -16.91 -2.28
CA GLY A 122 0.05 -18.26 -2.56
C GLY A 122 0.59 -19.36 -1.63
N THR A 123 0.21 -20.62 -1.88
CA THR A 123 0.57 -21.78 -1.03
C THR A 123 1.92 -22.41 -1.39
N ASN A 124 2.50 -22.03 -2.54
CA ASN A 124 3.77 -22.58 -3.02
C ASN A 124 4.93 -21.64 -2.68
N LYS A 125 6.04 -22.25 -2.26
CA LYS A 125 7.26 -21.67 -1.70
C LYS A 125 8.07 -20.77 -2.64
N THR A 126 7.45 -20.02 -3.55
CA THR A 126 8.16 -19.22 -4.56
C THR A 126 8.83 -17.95 -4.01
N GLY A 127 8.84 -17.74 -2.68
CA GLY A 127 9.53 -16.60 -2.08
C GLY A 127 9.05 -15.25 -2.64
N LYS A 128 7.79 -15.17 -3.09
CA LYS A 128 7.18 -13.94 -3.58
C LYS A 128 6.30 -13.39 -2.47
N TYR A 129 6.19 -12.07 -2.42
CA TYR A 129 5.60 -11.36 -1.31
C TYR A 129 4.43 -10.50 -1.78
N LEU A 130 3.44 -10.36 -0.93
CA LEU A 130 2.34 -9.43 -1.07
C LEU A 130 2.45 -8.37 0.02
N PHE A 131 2.20 -7.12 -0.36
CA PHE A 131 2.27 -5.98 0.53
C PHE A 131 0.89 -5.36 0.69
N THR A 132 0.39 -5.40 1.91
CA THR A 132 -0.89 -4.81 2.30
C THR A 132 -0.64 -3.66 3.26
N ASN A 133 -1.14 -2.46 2.95
CA ASN A 133 -1.02 -1.35 3.88
C ASN A 133 -2.09 -1.46 4.97
N VAL A 134 -1.71 -1.31 6.24
CA VAL A 134 -2.65 -1.44 7.37
C VAL A 134 -3.76 -0.40 7.29
N GLY A 135 -3.45 0.84 6.92
CA GLY A 135 -4.43 1.92 6.79
C GLY A 135 -5.39 1.79 5.60
N ASN A 136 -5.04 1.02 4.55
CA ASN A 136 -5.95 0.75 3.43
C ASN A 136 -6.73 -0.56 3.57
N GLY A 137 -6.22 -1.51 4.36
CA GLY A 137 -6.82 -2.82 4.55
C GLY A 137 -6.51 -3.80 3.41
N THR A 138 -7.06 -5.01 3.54
CA THR A 138 -6.74 -6.16 2.69
C THR A 138 -7.42 -6.16 1.33
N GLU A 139 -8.23 -5.15 1.02
CA GLU A 139 -8.83 -5.00 -0.31
C GLU A 139 -7.85 -4.39 -1.31
N TYR A 140 -6.70 -3.87 -0.87
CA TYR A 140 -5.73 -3.20 -1.73
C TYR A 140 -4.31 -3.71 -1.45
N HIS A 141 -3.55 -3.88 -2.52
CA HIS A 141 -2.16 -4.32 -2.46
C HIS A 141 -1.25 -3.41 -3.26
N LEU A 142 0.02 -3.39 -2.88
CA LEU A 142 1.05 -2.64 -3.57
C LEU A 142 1.22 -3.20 -5.00
N ASP A 143 1.01 -2.35 -5.99
CA ASP A 143 1.04 -2.63 -7.43
C ASP A 143 1.94 -1.60 -8.12
N VAL A 144 2.53 -2.00 -9.24
CA VAL A 144 3.30 -1.11 -10.09
C VAL A 144 3.02 -1.43 -11.55
N ILE A 145 2.66 -0.40 -12.32
CA ILE A 145 2.68 -0.52 -13.77
C ILE A 145 4.11 -0.23 -14.22
N PRO A 146 4.74 -1.11 -15.04
CA PRO A 146 6.10 -0.89 -15.50
C PRO A 146 6.30 0.51 -16.09
N GLY A 147 7.27 1.25 -15.55
CA GLY A 147 7.57 2.64 -15.94
C GLY A 147 6.66 3.71 -15.33
N ASP A 148 5.63 3.33 -14.57
CA ASP A 148 4.68 4.22 -13.89
C ASP A 148 4.95 4.28 -12.37
N ALA A 149 4.12 5.03 -11.65
CA ALA A 149 4.15 5.12 -10.20
C ALA A 149 3.76 3.80 -9.52
N VAL A 150 4.20 3.64 -8.27
CA VAL A 150 3.77 2.56 -7.37
C VAL A 150 2.54 3.00 -6.58
N PHE A 151 1.49 2.19 -6.58
CA PHE A 151 0.18 2.52 -6.01
C PHE A 151 -0.51 1.33 -5.37
N MET A 152 -1.59 1.60 -4.64
CA MET A 152 -2.43 0.57 -4.02
C MET A 152 -3.59 0.22 -4.94
N SER A 153 -3.80 -1.07 -5.22
CA SER A 153 -4.77 -1.55 -6.21
C SER A 153 -5.55 -2.76 -5.69
N PRO A 154 -6.86 -2.88 -5.98
CA PRO A 154 -7.68 -3.99 -5.50
C PRO A 154 -7.65 -5.22 -6.39
N ASN A 155 -6.92 -5.16 -7.51
CA ASN A 155 -7.00 -6.20 -8.51
C ASN A 155 -6.32 -7.48 -8.03
N LEU A 156 -7.10 -8.44 -7.55
CA LEU A 156 -6.63 -9.75 -7.11
C LEU A 156 -6.89 -10.88 -8.14
N ASP A 157 -7.53 -10.55 -9.26
CA ASP A 157 -7.84 -11.47 -10.37
C ASP A 157 -7.00 -11.15 -11.63
N GLY A 158 -6.43 -12.17 -12.30
CA GLY A 158 -5.71 -12.01 -13.60
C GLY A 158 -4.17 -12.07 -13.55
N ASN A 159 -3.48 -11.28 -14.40
CA ASN A 159 -2.01 -11.24 -14.51
C ASN A 159 -1.39 -10.46 -13.33
N GLN A 160 -1.25 -11.14 -12.20
CA GLN A 160 -0.86 -10.61 -10.88
C GLN A 160 0.64 -10.36 -10.69
N ASN A 161 1.47 -10.49 -11.74
CA ASN A 161 2.92 -10.37 -11.59
C ASN A 161 3.36 -8.98 -11.08
N ARG A 162 2.53 -7.94 -11.23
CA ARG A 162 2.81 -6.59 -10.75
C ARG A 162 2.57 -6.36 -9.26
N GLN A 163 1.79 -7.23 -8.62
CA GLN A 163 1.53 -7.21 -7.16
C GLN A 163 2.35 -8.27 -6.41
N ARG A 164 3.11 -9.07 -7.15
CA ARG A 164 4.05 -10.04 -6.60
C ARG A 164 5.41 -9.37 -6.49
N TRP A 165 5.83 -9.14 -5.27
CA TRP A 165 7.12 -8.54 -4.97
C TRP A 165 8.17 -9.60 -4.73
N LEU A 166 9.37 -9.35 -5.22
CA LEU A 166 10.55 -10.19 -5.06
C LEU A 166 11.56 -9.43 -4.21
N MET A 167 12.17 -10.12 -3.25
CA MET A 167 13.25 -9.57 -2.44
C MET A 167 14.44 -10.52 -2.37
N THR A 168 15.64 -9.94 -2.30
CA THR A 168 16.87 -10.62 -1.92
C THR A 168 17.65 -9.74 -0.97
N SER A 169 18.27 -10.34 0.05
CA SER A 169 19.20 -9.61 0.90
C SER A 169 20.45 -9.23 0.11
N VAL A 170 21.04 -8.07 0.41
CA VAL A 170 22.24 -7.56 -0.25
C VAL A 170 23.41 -7.33 0.70
N GLY A 171 23.17 -7.22 2.00
CA GLY A 171 24.19 -7.05 3.03
C GLY A 171 23.62 -6.53 4.34
N ASP A 172 24.44 -6.57 5.39
CA ASP A 172 24.05 -6.13 6.73
C ASP A 172 23.84 -4.61 6.79
N VAL A 173 22.92 -4.18 7.66
CA VAL A 173 22.70 -2.77 8.01
C VAL A 173 23.81 -2.33 8.96
N ASN A 174 24.96 -1.96 8.40
CA ASN A 174 26.12 -1.45 9.13
C ASN A 174 26.12 0.08 9.19
N ASP A 175 25.02 0.66 9.67
CA ASP A 175 24.87 2.10 9.85
C ASP A 175 24.21 2.39 11.21
N ASP A 176 24.91 3.14 12.06
CA ASP A 176 24.45 3.50 13.40
C ASP A 176 23.07 4.19 13.36
N ALA A 177 22.79 4.97 12.31
CA ALA A 177 21.51 5.66 12.17
C ALA A 177 20.34 4.66 12.02
N TYR A 178 20.58 3.53 11.37
CA TYR A 178 19.57 2.50 11.07
C TYR A 178 19.54 1.34 12.08
N SER A 179 20.44 1.37 13.07
CA SER A 179 20.55 0.35 14.12
C SER A 179 19.48 0.45 15.21
N THR A 180 18.67 1.53 15.22
CA THR A 180 17.59 1.72 16.20
C THR A 180 16.25 2.01 15.52
N VAL A 181 15.18 1.41 16.06
CA VAL A 181 13.80 1.69 15.63
C VAL A 181 13.36 2.98 16.32
N PHE A 182 12.96 4.01 15.57
CA PHE A 182 12.23 5.14 16.13
C PHE A 182 10.83 4.64 16.43
N ALA A 183 10.66 3.96 17.56
CA ALA A 183 9.33 3.81 18.13
C ALA A 183 8.80 5.23 18.37
N THR A 184 7.52 5.44 18.04
CA THR A 184 6.71 6.61 18.37
C THR A 184 7.14 7.31 19.67
N PRO A 185 6.97 8.65 19.81
CA PRO A 185 7.34 9.35 21.03
C PRO A 185 6.47 8.88 22.21
N THR A 186 6.86 7.78 22.84
CA THR A 186 6.61 7.53 24.24
C THR A 186 7.66 8.35 24.96
N SER A 187 7.22 9.39 25.67
CA SER A 187 8.08 10.21 26.52
C SER A 187 8.84 9.33 27.51
N GLU A 188 10.07 8.95 27.17
CA GLU A 188 11.04 8.50 28.15
C GLU A 188 12.44 8.93 27.69
N SER A 189 12.73 10.20 27.99
CA SER A 189 14.10 10.66 28.15
C SER A 189 14.57 10.24 29.53
N THR A 190 15.60 9.42 29.62
CA THR A 190 16.78 9.68 30.46
C THR A 190 17.91 8.77 29.99
N HIS A 191 18.83 9.34 29.20
CA HIS A 191 20.14 8.77 28.95
C HIS A 191 20.97 8.96 30.23
N VAL A 192 21.15 7.90 31.03
CA VAL A 192 22.10 7.94 32.16
C VAL A 192 23.50 7.65 31.60
N SER A 193 24.28 8.70 31.38
CA SER A 193 25.74 8.56 31.23
C SER A 193 26.32 8.09 32.56
N VAL A 194 26.82 6.85 32.60
CA VAL A 194 27.61 6.32 33.72
C VAL A 194 29.05 6.83 33.56
N THR A 195 29.39 7.88 34.30
CA THR A 195 30.79 8.28 34.52
C THR A 195 31.33 7.45 35.68
N THR A 196 32.15 6.44 35.38
CA THR A 196 32.94 5.72 36.38
C THR A 196 34.25 6.47 36.58
N THR A 197 34.35 7.24 37.67
CA THR A 197 35.63 7.73 38.18
C THR A 197 36.01 6.86 39.36
N ASP A 198 37.08 6.10 39.17
CA ASP A 198 37.74 5.25 40.16
C ASP A 198 38.66 6.11 41.05
N SER A 199 38.58 5.96 42.37
CA SER A 199 39.63 6.32 43.33
C SER A 199 39.35 5.66 44.69
N PRO A 200 40.33 4.98 45.32
CA PRO A 200 40.13 4.23 46.56
C PRO A 200 40.61 4.94 47.84
N ASP A 201 40.22 4.33 48.97
CA ASP A 201 40.77 4.40 50.33
C ASP A 201 40.54 5.66 51.19
N GLU A 202 39.80 5.54 52.31
CA GLU A 202 40.36 5.23 53.63
C GLU A 202 39.26 5.06 54.72
N VAL A 203 39.65 4.45 55.83
CA VAL A 203 38.86 3.84 56.92
C VAL A 203 38.54 4.84 58.04
N ALA A 204 37.41 4.64 58.77
CA ALA A 204 37.31 4.58 60.25
C ALA A 204 36.08 5.27 60.91
N THR A 205 35.32 4.42 61.62
CA THR A 205 34.73 4.58 62.98
C THR A 205 33.46 5.43 63.24
N ALA A 206 32.60 4.78 64.03
CA ALA A 206 31.27 5.13 64.51
C ALA A 206 31.11 6.48 65.24
N SER A 207 29.87 7.01 65.23
CA SER A 207 29.19 7.55 66.42
C SER A 207 27.69 7.73 66.18
N THR A 208 26.91 7.29 67.17
CA THR A 208 25.47 7.48 67.32
C THR A 208 25.14 8.92 67.71
N SER A 209 24.18 9.55 67.03
CA SER A 209 23.32 10.56 67.65
C SER A 209 22.01 10.75 66.87
N SER A 210 20.94 10.76 67.65
CA SER A 210 19.55 10.99 67.28
C SER A 210 19.26 12.46 66.98
N SER A 211 18.49 12.74 65.93
CA SER A 211 17.52 13.85 65.94
C SER A 211 16.51 13.74 64.79
N SER A 212 15.25 13.78 65.19
CA SER A 212 14.01 14.02 64.44
C SER A 212 14.11 15.04 63.30
N SER A 213 13.42 14.77 62.18
CA SER A 213 12.36 15.64 61.63
C SER A 213 11.81 15.17 60.27
N SER A 214 10.54 15.55 60.07
CA SER A 214 9.80 15.71 58.80
C SER A 214 9.47 14.48 57.96
N SER A 215 8.25 14.01 58.19
CA SER A 215 7.32 13.45 57.22
C SER A 215 7.24 14.28 55.92
N SER A 216 7.46 13.63 54.78
CA SER A 216 6.97 14.05 53.47
C SER A 216 6.39 12.83 52.76
N ASP A 217 5.07 12.74 52.82
CA ASP A 217 4.24 11.77 52.10
C ASP A 217 4.26 12.16 50.60
N SER A 218 4.86 11.32 49.75
CA SER A 218 4.82 11.47 48.30
C SER A 218 3.60 10.74 47.76
N GLY A 219 2.46 11.43 47.72
CA GLY A 219 1.22 10.93 47.13
C GLY A 219 1.33 10.75 45.61
N SER A 220 1.13 9.52 45.13
CA SER A 220 0.91 9.22 43.72
C SER A 220 -0.50 9.63 43.32
N SER A 221 -0.64 10.53 42.34
CA SER A 221 -1.91 10.90 41.73
C SER A 221 -2.44 9.79 40.81
N SER A 222 -3.30 8.93 41.34
CA SER A 222 -4.13 8.02 40.54
C SER A 222 -5.27 8.79 39.88
N ILE A 223 -5.37 8.73 38.55
CA ILE A 223 -6.55 9.20 37.81
C ILE A 223 -7.79 8.44 38.29
N SER A 224 -8.81 9.19 38.72
CA SER A 224 -10.02 8.63 39.30
C SER A 224 -10.88 7.94 38.22
N GLY A 225 -11.47 6.80 38.58
CA GLY A 225 -12.38 6.03 37.72
C GLY A 225 -13.64 6.80 37.27
N GLY A 226 -13.84 8.04 37.73
CA GLY A 226 -14.96 8.90 37.33
C GLY A 226 -14.87 9.43 35.89
N VAL A 227 -13.68 9.52 35.29
CA VAL A 227 -13.52 9.97 33.89
C VAL A 227 -13.83 8.84 32.89
N ILE A 228 -13.56 7.59 33.28
CA ILE A 228 -13.78 6.39 32.45
C ILE A 228 -15.27 6.06 32.32
N ALA A 229 -16.11 6.40 33.31
CA ALA A 229 -17.55 6.14 33.27
C ALA A 229 -18.33 7.04 32.28
N GLY A 230 -17.76 8.15 31.82
CA GLY A 230 -18.47 9.13 30.97
C GLY A 230 -18.57 8.75 29.48
N ILE A 231 -17.63 7.96 28.96
CA ILE A 231 -17.51 7.71 27.50
C ILE A 231 -18.45 6.59 27.02
N ALA A 232 -18.86 5.68 27.91
CA ALA A 232 -19.64 4.50 27.52
C ALA A 232 -21.07 4.83 27.05
N ILE A 233 -21.69 5.91 27.54
CA ILE A 233 -23.10 6.23 27.22
C ILE A 233 -23.22 7.10 25.95
N GLY A 234 -22.17 7.85 25.59
CA GLY A 234 -22.17 8.72 24.41
C GLY A 234 -22.14 7.98 23.06
N ALA A 235 -21.50 6.81 23.02
CA ALA A 235 -21.31 6.05 21.77
C ALA A 235 -22.63 5.55 21.16
N VAL A 236 -23.60 5.15 21.99
CA VAL A 236 -24.88 4.61 21.52
C VAL A 236 -25.73 5.69 20.86
N LEU A 237 -25.79 6.90 21.46
CA LEU A 237 -26.55 8.01 20.89
C LEU A 237 -25.87 8.58 19.63
N GLY A 238 -24.54 8.62 19.60
CA GLY A 238 -23.77 9.04 18.42
C GLY A 238 -23.97 8.10 17.23
N ALA A 239 -23.90 6.78 17.44
CA ALA A 239 -24.10 5.79 16.39
C ALA A 239 -25.52 5.84 15.80
N LEU A 240 -26.55 6.03 16.64
CA LEU A 240 -27.93 6.17 16.19
C LEU A 240 -28.13 7.45 15.35
N ALA A 241 -27.52 8.57 15.73
CA ALA A 241 -27.62 9.81 14.97
C ALA A 241 -26.97 9.70 13.58
N ILE A 242 -25.80 9.06 13.49
CA ILE A 242 -25.07 8.86 12.21
C ILE A 242 -25.85 7.89 11.30
N ALA A 243 -26.38 6.80 11.86
CA ALA A 243 -27.18 5.84 11.10
C ALA A 243 -28.46 6.47 10.51
N LEU A 244 -29.16 7.31 11.30
CA LEU A 244 -30.35 8.04 10.83
C LEU A 244 -30.01 9.05 9.73
N LEU A 245 -28.89 9.76 9.86
CA LEU A 245 -28.44 10.72 8.84
C LEU A 245 -28.06 10.02 7.53
N GLY A 246 -27.33 8.91 7.60
CA GLY A 246 -26.99 8.08 6.43
C GLY A 246 -28.23 7.54 5.72
N PHE A 247 -29.20 7.01 6.47
CA PHE A 247 -30.46 6.52 5.93
C PHE A 247 -31.28 7.62 5.25
N PHE A 248 -31.34 8.82 5.84
CA PHE A 248 -32.09 9.95 5.29
C PHE A 248 -31.52 10.44 3.95
N LEU A 249 -30.18 10.54 3.84
CA LEU A 249 -29.51 10.94 2.59
C LEU A 249 -29.68 9.88 1.48
N TRP A 250 -29.59 8.60 1.84
CA TRP A 250 -29.83 7.50 0.90
C TRP A 250 -31.28 7.47 0.39
N ARG A 251 -32.25 7.70 1.28
CA ARG A 251 -33.68 7.79 0.91
C ARG A 251 -33.98 8.98 0.00
N ARG A 252 -33.28 10.10 0.17
CA ARG A 252 -33.41 11.27 -0.71
C ARG A 252 -32.83 10.99 -2.10
N LYS A 253 -31.69 10.33 -2.20
CA LYS A 253 -31.02 10.03 -3.49
C LYS A 253 -31.83 9.07 -4.37
N ARG A 254 -32.64 8.18 -3.78
CA ARG A 254 -33.50 7.25 -4.53
C ARG A 254 -34.76 7.87 -5.15
N ARG A 255 -35.01 9.17 -4.97
CA ARG A 255 -36.15 9.87 -5.59
C ARG A 255 -35.78 10.67 -6.85
N THR A 256 -34.54 10.56 -7.34
CA THR A 256 -34.07 11.40 -8.47
C THR A 256 -33.40 10.62 -9.60
N SER A 257 -33.66 9.31 -9.72
CA SER A 257 -33.22 8.55 -10.90
C SER A 257 -34.39 8.30 -11.83
N GLY A 258 -34.64 9.29 -12.69
CA GLY A 258 -35.51 9.18 -13.85
C GLY A 258 -35.12 10.25 -14.85
N LEU A 259 -34.28 9.90 -15.83
CA LEU A 259 -34.44 10.12 -17.28
C LEU A 259 -33.08 9.90 -18.02
N PRO A 260 -33.07 9.12 -19.13
CA PRO A 260 -31.91 8.94 -20.00
C PRO A 260 -31.77 10.08 -21.01
N ALA A 261 -30.53 10.50 -21.30
CA ALA A 261 -30.22 11.52 -22.30
C ALA A 261 -30.28 10.92 -23.71
N GLU A 262 -31.11 11.53 -24.55
CA GLU A 262 -31.22 11.29 -25.99
C GLU A 262 -29.97 11.74 -26.76
N ILE A 263 -29.77 11.04 -27.86
CA ILE A 263 -28.79 11.26 -28.92
C ILE A 263 -29.30 12.45 -29.76
N SER A 264 -28.49 13.48 -29.98
CA SER A 264 -28.75 14.46 -31.03
C SER A 264 -27.48 14.73 -31.81
N ASP A 265 -27.46 14.14 -33.00
CA ASP A 265 -26.64 14.55 -34.13
C ASP A 265 -26.84 16.05 -34.40
N THR A 266 -25.75 16.81 -34.49
CA THR A 266 -25.75 18.05 -35.27
C THR A 266 -24.39 18.20 -35.95
N MET A 267 -24.45 18.12 -37.28
CA MET A 267 -23.38 18.41 -38.22
C MET A 267 -22.80 19.81 -38.02
N GLY A 268 -21.46 19.92 -38.10
CA GLY A 268 -20.75 21.19 -38.12
C GLY A 268 -19.40 21.04 -38.83
N ASN A 269 -19.41 21.21 -40.15
CA ASN A 269 -18.25 21.18 -41.05
C ASN A 269 -17.50 22.52 -41.00
N HIS A 270 -16.25 22.54 -40.54
CA HIS A 270 -15.33 23.67 -40.72
C HIS A 270 -13.93 23.14 -41.04
N SER A 271 -13.41 23.54 -42.20
CA SER A 271 -12.07 23.17 -42.70
C SER A 271 -11.01 24.22 -42.37
N ALA A 272 -9.89 23.75 -41.77
CA ALA A 272 -8.46 24.14 -41.91
C ALA A 272 -7.99 25.57 -41.49
N PRO A 273 -6.68 25.84 -41.24
CA PRO A 273 -5.49 24.97 -41.42
C PRO A 273 -4.44 24.96 -40.26
N GLY A 274 -3.72 23.83 -40.18
CA GLY A 274 -2.28 23.65 -39.89
C GLY A 274 -1.62 24.32 -38.68
N GLU A 275 -1.20 23.50 -37.71
CA GLU A 275 0.05 23.72 -36.97
C GLU A 275 0.76 22.38 -36.65
N ASP A 276 2.07 22.49 -36.65
CA ASP A 276 3.13 21.50 -36.69
C ASP A 276 3.36 20.81 -35.33
N HIS A 277 3.28 19.48 -35.30
CA HIS A 277 3.83 18.69 -34.20
C HIS A 277 4.71 17.57 -34.77
N THR A 278 5.97 17.91 -34.92
CA THR A 278 7.11 16.99 -34.98
C THR A 278 7.06 16.00 -33.81
N ARG A 279 6.52 14.80 -34.08
CA ARG A 279 6.55 13.68 -33.14
C ARG A 279 7.90 12.98 -33.27
N PHE A 280 8.67 13.08 -32.20
CA PHE A 280 9.90 12.33 -31.94
C PHE A 280 9.71 10.85 -32.28
N THR A 281 10.51 10.40 -33.24
CA THR A 281 10.62 9.02 -33.69
C THR A 281 11.49 8.21 -32.73
N GLY A 282 11.03 7.01 -32.40
CA GLY A 282 11.90 5.95 -31.91
C GLY A 282 11.14 4.97 -31.04
N TYR A 283 10.69 3.86 -31.65
CA TYR A 283 10.87 2.48 -31.18
C TYR A 283 10.22 1.58 -32.24
N LYS A 284 11.05 0.91 -33.05
CA LYS A 284 10.64 -0.11 -34.00
C LYS A 284 11.16 -1.45 -33.46
N ALA A 285 10.24 -2.33 -33.08
CA ALA A 285 10.56 -3.73 -32.85
C ALA A 285 10.73 -4.44 -34.20
N GLU A 286 11.80 -5.21 -34.28
CA GLU A 286 12.28 -5.97 -35.44
C GLU A 286 11.48 -7.27 -35.59
N ILE A 287 11.07 -7.60 -36.82
CA ILE A 287 10.63 -8.96 -37.16
C ILE A 287 11.56 -9.46 -38.27
N ASP A 288 12.44 -10.36 -37.85
CA ASP A 288 13.34 -11.15 -38.68
C ASP A 288 12.54 -11.95 -39.71
N SER A 289 12.98 -11.88 -40.97
CA SER A 289 12.30 -12.46 -42.13
C SER A 289 13.14 -13.62 -42.66
N THR A 290 12.76 -14.85 -42.35
CA THR A 290 13.24 -16.04 -43.08
C THR A 290 12.10 -16.60 -43.95
N PRO A 291 12.33 -16.89 -45.25
CA PRO A 291 11.27 -17.38 -46.13
C PRO A 291 11.20 -18.91 -46.07
N ILE A 292 10.06 -19.45 -45.65
CA ILE A 292 9.69 -20.85 -45.94
C ILE A 292 8.54 -20.89 -46.94
N ASN A 293 8.84 -21.49 -48.09
CA ASN A 293 7.92 -21.78 -49.17
C ASN A 293 7.07 -23.00 -48.77
N SER A 294 5.74 -22.89 -48.79
CA SER A 294 4.83 -24.05 -48.77
C SER A 294 3.46 -23.68 -49.34
N THR A 295 3.21 -24.20 -50.55
CA THR A 295 1.93 -24.26 -51.24
C THR A 295 0.97 -25.23 -50.54
N SER A 296 -0.24 -24.77 -50.16
CA SER A 296 -1.45 -25.62 -50.04
C SER A 296 -2.72 -24.75 -49.91
N PRO A 297 -3.90 -25.20 -50.39
CA PRO A 297 -5.04 -24.33 -50.70
C PRO A 297 -5.94 -24.04 -49.48
N ALA A 298 -6.57 -22.85 -49.50
CA ALA A 298 -7.52 -22.40 -48.48
C ALA A 298 -8.85 -23.19 -48.54
N PRO A 299 -9.47 -23.54 -47.38
CA PRO A 299 -10.87 -23.98 -47.35
C PRO A 299 -11.83 -22.78 -47.46
N PRO A 300 -13.04 -22.95 -48.03
CA PRO A 300 -13.95 -21.86 -48.33
C PRO A 300 -14.57 -21.22 -47.08
N ALA A 301 -14.73 -19.90 -47.12
CA ALA A 301 -15.47 -19.14 -46.13
C ALA A 301 -16.97 -19.46 -46.22
N TYR A 302 -17.58 -19.81 -45.10
CA TYR A 302 -19.04 -19.90 -44.97
C TYR A 302 -19.57 -18.56 -44.44
N GLU A 303 -20.32 -17.84 -45.27
CA GLU A 303 -21.14 -16.71 -44.83
C GLU A 303 -22.44 -17.25 -44.19
N LEU A 304 -22.68 -16.93 -42.91
CA LEU A 304 -23.93 -17.23 -42.24
C LEU A 304 -24.98 -16.20 -42.63
N SER A 305 -26.04 -16.67 -43.30
CA SER A 305 -27.19 -15.87 -43.72
C SER A 305 -27.99 -15.39 -42.52
N ASN A 306 -28.07 -14.08 -42.33
CA ASN A 306 -28.80 -13.43 -41.25
C ASN A 306 -30.29 -13.33 -41.61
N THR A 307 -31.08 -14.36 -41.29
CA THR A 307 -32.55 -14.28 -41.36
C THR A 307 -33.19 -14.94 -40.14
N GLU A 308 -33.31 -14.23 -39.03
CA GLU A 308 -34.32 -14.57 -38.03
C GLU A 308 -34.93 -13.28 -37.45
N LYS A 309 -36.25 -13.16 -37.61
CA LYS A 309 -37.05 -12.03 -37.13
C LYS A 309 -37.22 -12.12 -35.61
N PRO A 310 -37.27 -10.99 -34.88
CA PRO A 310 -37.45 -11.02 -33.43
C PRO A 310 -38.83 -11.60 -33.05
N VAL A 311 -38.81 -12.53 -32.09
CA VAL A 311 -40.01 -13.14 -31.47
C VAL A 311 -40.44 -12.27 -30.29
N GLU A 312 -41.66 -11.76 -30.33
CA GLU A 312 -42.27 -11.03 -29.21
C GLU A 312 -42.86 -11.98 -28.16
N LEU A 313 -42.66 -11.64 -26.88
CA LEU A 313 -43.19 -12.37 -25.73
C LEU A 313 -44.66 -12.00 -25.48
N PRO A 314 -45.58 -12.96 -25.30
CA PRO A 314 -46.97 -12.66 -24.96
C PRO A 314 -47.09 -12.14 -23.52
N ALA A 315 -47.88 -11.08 -23.37
CA ALA A 315 -48.22 -10.47 -22.09
C ALA A 315 -49.00 -11.43 -21.18
N ALA A 316 -48.68 -11.38 -19.89
CA ALA A 316 -49.37 -12.11 -18.84
C ALA A 316 -50.79 -11.54 -18.62
N ASP A 317 -51.77 -12.43 -18.57
CA ASP A 317 -53.06 -12.11 -17.96
C ASP A 317 -53.47 -13.20 -16.96
N GLN A 318 -54.40 -12.77 -16.10
CA GLN A 318 -54.43 -12.98 -14.67
C GLN A 318 -55.34 -14.15 -14.25
N ARG A 319 -55.10 -14.63 -13.01
CA ARG A 319 -56.03 -15.29 -12.06
C ARG A 319 -56.27 -16.80 -12.19
N HIS A 320 -55.91 -17.50 -11.12
CA HIS A 320 -56.71 -18.58 -10.56
C HIS A 320 -56.85 -18.39 -9.05
N GLU A 321 -58.08 -18.49 -8.58
CA GLU A 321 -58.50 -18.44 -7.18
C GLU A 321 -58.06 -19.67 -6.41
N LEU A 322 -57.91 -19.53 -5.09
CA LEU A 322 -58.09 -20.61 -4.12
C LEU A 322 -58.70 -20.03 -2.84
N SER A 323 -59.64 -20.82 -2.33
CA SER A 323 -60.51 -20.67 -1.14
C SER A 323 -59.84 -20.16 0.14
#